data_AF-A0A3S4LS47-F1
#
_entry.id   AF-A0A3S4LS47-F1
#
_cell.length_a   1.000
_cell.length_b   1.000
_cell.length_c   1.000
_cell.angle_alpha   90.00
_cell.angle_beta   90.00
_cell.angle_gamma   90.00
#
_symmetry.space_group_name_H-M   'P 1'
#
loop_
_entity.id
_entity.type
_entity.pdbx_description
1 polymer ?
#
loop_
_entity_poly.entity_id
_entity_poly.type
_entity_poly.pdbx_seq_one_letter_code
_entity_poly.pdbx_strand_id
1 'polypeptide(L)'
;MKVLVDKGYVVIESAFDSLDQINATMKKAILKKKGVAGLSKMKAADLNQALANYFTEEELAQEFTVRGFQLTEKGKQALKEHQAIIDRHPKKNL
;
A
#
# COMPACT_ATOMS: atom_id res chain seq x y z
N MET A 1 10.71 -11.69 1.64
CA MET A 1 9.92 -10.96 0.62
C MET A 1 10.52 -11.03 -0.77
N LYS A 2 11.82 -10.73 -0.99
CA LYS A 2 12.46 -10.79 -2.33
C LYS A 2 12.19 -12.10 -3.10
N VAL A 3 12.34 -13.25 -2.45
CA VAL A 3 12.06 -14.57 -3.05
C VAL A 3 10.62 -14.71 -3.56
N LEU A 4 9.63 -14.08 -2.92
CA LEU A 4 8.23 -14.15 -3.36
C LEU A 4 7.99 -13.28 -4.60
N VAL A 5 8.68 -12.15 -4.70
CA VAL A 5 8.67 -11.28 -5.89
C VAL A 5 9.38 -11.99 -7.05
N ASP A 6 10.59 -12.51 -6.81
CA ASP A 6 11.40 -13.21 -7.82
C ASP A 6 10.69 -14.44 -8.38
N LYS A 7 9.96 -15.18 -7.53
CA LYS A 7 9.14 -16.33 -7.96
C LYS A 7 7.81 -15.92 -8.60
N GLY A 8 7.49 -14.63 -8.65
CA GLY A 8 6.28 -14.09 -9.25
C GLY A 8 5.01 -14.43 -8.47
N TYR A 9 5.09 -14.61 -7.15
CA TYR A 9 3.91 -14.80 -6.30
C TYR A 9 3.31 -13.48 -5.83
N VAL A 10 4.13 -12.45 -5.62
CA VAL A 10 3.69 -11.11 -5.23
C VAL A 10 4.34 -10.06 -6.12
N VAL A 11 3.68 -8.92 -6.26
CA VAL A 11 4.25 -7.70 -6.86
C VAL A 11 4.41 -6.64 -5.77
N ILE A 12 5.40 -5.77 -5.94
CA ILE A 12 5.54 -4.56 -5.12
C ILE A 12 4.52 -3.55 -5.66
N GLU A 13 3.71 -3.00 -4.77
CA GLU A 13 2.71 -1.99 -5.12
C GLU A 13 3.37 -0.65 -5.49
N SER A 14 2.65 0.16 -6.27
CA SER A 14 3.03 1.55 -6.54
C SER A 14 2.98 2.40 -5.26
N ALA A 15 3.51 3.62 -5.30
CA ALA A 15 3.39 4.58 -4.21
C ALA A 15 1.91 4.93 -3.96
N PHE A 16 1.11 5.15 -5.00
CA PHE A 16 -0.33 5.40 -4.82
C PHE A 16 -1.08 4.21 -4.22
N ASP A 17 -0.81 2.99 -4.68
CA ASP A 17 -1.45 1.77 -4.15
C ASP A 17 -0.98 1.49 -2.71
N SER A 18 0.23 1.93 -2.36
CA SER A 18 0.79 1.79 -1.01
C SER A 18 0.31 2.88 -0.02
N LEU A 19 -0.65 3.73 -0.38
CA LEU A 19 -1.10 4.81 0.52
C LEU A 19 -1.71 4.30 1.82
N ASP A 20 -2.24 3.08 1.86
CA ASP A 20 -2.79 2.51 3.09
C ASP A 20 -1.69 2.07 4.08
N GLN A 21 -0.43 2.02 3.65
CA GLN A 21 0.73 1.77 4.51
C GLN A 21 1.15 3.00 5.32
N ILE A 22 0.64 4.20 4.98
CA ILE A 22 0.96 5.45 5.69
C ILE A 22 -0.29 6.06 6.33
N ASN A 23 -0.12 6.59 7.53
CA ASN A 23 -1.24 7.19 8.27
C ASN A 23 -1.63 8.58 7.73
N ALA A 24 -2.79 9.07 8.16
CA ALA A 24 -3.30 10.37 7.73
C ALA A 24 -2.35 11.54 8.07
N THR A 25 -1.61 11.47 9.18
CA THR A 25 -0.64 12.50 9.57
C THR A 25 0.50 12.61 8.57
N MET A 26 1.03 11.48 8.10
CA MET A 26 2.08 11.44 7.08
C MET A 26 1.56 11.98 5.74
N LYS A 27 0.38 11.56 5.30
CA LYS A 27 -0.27 12.07 4.09
C LYS A 27 -0.40 13.60 4.12
N LYS A 28 -0.81 14.17 5.26
CA LYS A 28 -0.89 15.63 5.46
C LYS A 28 0.49 16.30 5.41
N ALA A 29 1.51 15.69 6.01
CA ALA A 29 2.86 16.24 5.97
C ALA A 29 3.41 16.32 4.54
N ILE A 30 3.17 15.28 3.73
CA ILE A 30 3.54 15.24 2.30
C ILE A 30 2.82 16.35 1.52
N LEU A 31 1.49 16.44 1.65
CA LEU A 31 0.70 17.51 1.00
C LEU A 31 1.14 18.92 1.40
N LYS A 32 1.55 19.11 2.66
CA LYS A 32 2.06 20.38 3.16
C LYS A 32 3.37 20.81 2.47
N LYS A 33 4.23 19.87 2.05
CA LYS A 33 5.45 20.19 1.30
C LYS A 33 5.16 20.82 -0.06
N LYS A 34 4.03 20.48 -0.68
CA LYS A 34 3.52 21.11 -1.91
C LYS A 34 2.69 22.37 -1.66
N GLY A 35 2.58 22.82 -0.41
CA GLY A 35 1.84 24.03 -0.05
C GLY A 35 0.31 23.88 0.03
N VAL A 36 -0.21 22.64 0.06
CA VAL A 36 -1.66 22.42 0.17
C VAL A 36 -2.18 22.85 1.54
N ALA A 37 -3.16 23.75 1.55
CA ALA A 37 -3.83 24.26 2.75
C ALA A 37 -5.13 23.50 3.06
N GLY A 38 -5.73 23.74 4.24
CA GLY A 38 -7.06 23.18 4.59
C GLY A 38 -7.07 21.71 5.04
N LEU A 39 -5.91 21.12 5.34
CA LEU A 39 -5.76 19.68 5.63
C LEU A 39 -6.40 19.19 6.94
N SER A 40 -6.78 20.08 7.86
CA SER A 40 -7.28 19.70 9.20
C SER A 40 -8.63 18.97 9.15
N LYS A 41 -9.50 19.32 8.19
CA LYS A 41 -10.85 18.77 8.05
C LYS A 41 -10.96 17.61 7.04
N MET A 42 -9.90 17.33 6.29
CA MET A 42 -9.89 16.29 5.25
C MET A 42 -9.99 14.88 5.84
N LYS A 43 -10.86 14.05 5.25
CA LYS A 43 -10.96 12.61 5.52
C LYS A 43 -9.89 11.83 4.76
N ALA A 44 -9.73 10.55 5.06
CA ALA A 44 -8.73 9.70 4.42
C ALA A 44 -8.88 9.66 2.89
N ALA A 45 -10.10 9.57 2.38
CA ALA A 45 -10.39 9.60 0.95
C ALA A 45 -9.98 10.94 0.31
N ASP A 46 -10.28 12.07 0.97
CA ASP A 46 -9.90 13.40 0.49
C ASP A 46 -8.38 13.58 0.44
N LEU A 47 -7.66 13.03 1.42
CA LEU A 47 -6.19 13.04 1.44
C LEU A 47 -5.60 12.21 0.30
N ASN A 48 -6.15 11.02 0.03
CA ASN A 48 -5.71 10.20 -1.10
C ASN A 48 -5.97 10.91 -2.43
N GLN A 49 -7.14 11.52 -2.60
CA GLN A 49 -7.46 12.28 -3.80
C GLN A 49 -6.55 13.51 -3.96
N ALA A 50 -6.26 14.23 -2.88
CA ALA A 50 -5.34 15.36 -2.92
C ALA A 50 -3.94 14.88 -3.34
N LEU A 51 -3.45 13.75 -2.82
CA LEU A 51 -2.16 13.21 -3.23
C LEU A 51 -2.15 12.89 -4.73
N ALA A 52 -3.20 12.27 -5.26
CA ALA A 52 -3.33 11.99 -6.70
C ALA A 52 -3.39 13.25 -7.58
N ASN A 53 -3.91 14.36 -7.05
CA ASN A 53 -4.02 15.63 -7.79
C ASN A 53 -2.72 16.44 -7.79
N TYR A 54 -1.93 16.36 -6.72
CA TYR A 54 -0.76 17.24 -6.50
C TYR A 54 0.60 16.54 -6.70
N PHE A 55 0.61 15.22 -6.83
CA PHE A 55 1.83 14.43 -7.00
C PHE A 55 1.74 13.54 -8.22
N THR A 56 2.88 13.35 -8.87
CA THR A 56 3.14 12.22 -9.76
C THR A 56 3.55 10.99 -8.96
N GLU A 57 3.54 9.82 -9.60
CA GLU A 57 3.97 8.56 -8.99
C GLU A 57 5.44 8.65 -8.54
N GLU A 58 6.31 9.24 -9.37
CA GLU A 58 7.74 9.37 -9.09
C GLU A 58 8.01 10.31 -7.92
N GLU A 59 7.27 11.42 -7.83
CA GLU A 59 7.40 12.37 -6.72
C GLU A 59 6.90 11.77 -5.41
N LEU A 60 5.73 11.11 -5.46
CA LEU A 60 5.18 10.47 -4.27
C LEU A 60 6.07 9.31 -3.81
N ALA A 61 6.70 8.60 -4.74
CA ALA A 61 7.61 7.51 -4.41
C ALA A 61 8.86 7.97 -3.65
N GLN A 62 9.28 9.23 -3.79
CA GLN A 62 10.41 9.81 -3.06
C GLN A 62 10.05 10.20 -1.62
N GLU A 63 8.76 10.42 -1.34
CA GLU A 63 8.29 10.90 -0.04
C GLU A 63 8.28 9.80 1.04
N PHE A 64 8.15 8.54 0.63
CA PHE A 64 8.22 7.39 1.54
C PHE A 64 8.69 6.13 0.81
N THR A 65 9.41 5.26 1.53
CA THR A 65 10.01 4.04 0.96
C THR A 65 9.19 2.78 1.22
N VAL A 66 8.27 2.81 2.18
CA VAL A 66 7.42 1.65 2.52
C VAL A 66 6.48 1.36 1.34
N ARG A 67 6.40 0.10 0.93
CA ARG A 67 5.51 -0.38 -0.13
C ARG A 67 4.70 -1.56 0.34
N GLY A 68 3.45 -1.61 -0.11
CA GLY A 68 2.62 -2.79 0.06
C GLY A 68 2.99 -3.89 -0.96
N PHE A 69 2.41 -5.07 -0.75
CA PHE A 69 2.62 -6.22 -1.61
C PHE A 69 1.26 -6.78 -2.00
N GLN A 70 1.02 -6.90 -3.30
CA GLN A 70 -0.18 -7.51 -3.82
C GLN A 70 0.11 -8.92 -4.32
N LEU A 71 -0.79 -9.86 -4.02
CA LEU A 71 -0.73 -11.20 -4.60
C LEU A 71 -0.99 -11.14 -6.11
N THR A 72 -0.11 -11.78 -6.88
CA THR A 72 -0.36 -12.10 -8.29
C THR A 72 -1.40 -13.21 -8.42
N GLU A 73 -1.92 -13.46 -9.63
CA GLU A 73 -2.77 -14.63 -9.89
C GLU A 73 -2.07 -15.95 -9.52
N LYS A 74 -0.76 -16.07 -9.80
CA LYS A 74 0.06 -17.21 -9.39
C LYS A 74 0.12 -17.34 -7.85
N GLY A 75 0.27 -16.23 -7.15
CA GLY A 75 0.24 -16.17 -5.69
C GLY A 75 -1.11 -16.64 -5.12
N LYS A 76 -2.21 -16.12 -5.68
CA LYS A 76 -3.57 -16.51 -5.28
C LYS A 76 -3.81 -18.00 -5.52
N GLN A 77 -3.39 -18.52 -6.66
CA GLN A 77 -3.52 -19.94 -7.00
C GLN A 77 -2.70 -20.83 -6.06
N ALA A 78 -1.45 -20.47 -5.77
CA ALA A 78 -0.61 -21.22 -4.84
C ALA A 78 -1.22 -21.30 -3.42
N LEU A 79 -1.87 -20.24 -2.95
CA LEU A 79 -2.57 -20.27 -1.66
C LEU A 79 -3.78 -21.21 -1.69
N LYS A 80 -4.54 -21.22 -2.79
CA LYS A 80 -5.69 -22.14 -2.97
C LYS A 80 -5.26 -23.60 -2.99
N GLU A 81 -4.18 -23.92 -3.72
CA GLU A 81 -3.66 -25.28 -3.85
C GLU A 81 -3.10 -25.81 -2.51
N HIS A 82 -2.61 -24.93 -1.66
CA HIS A 82 -2.05 -25.27 -0.35
C HIS A 82 -2.95 -24.88 0.83
N GLN A 83 -4.27 -24.78 0.61
CA GLN A 83 -5.24 -24.37 1.63
C GLN A 83 -5.18 -25.21 2.91
N ALA A 84 -4.92 -26.52 2.79
CA ALA A 84 -4.79 -27.44 3.93
C ALA A 84 -3.65 -27.05 4.90
N ILE A 85 -2.59 -26.39 4.42
CA ILE A 85 -1.50 -25.89 5.27
C ILE A 85 -1.95 -24.63 6.02
N ILE A 86 -2.67 -23.75 5.33
CA ILE A 86 -3.21 -22.50 5.89
C ILE A 86 -4.20 -22.81 7.01
N ASP A 87 -5.07 -23.81 6.82
CA ASP A 87 -6.10 -24.16 7.79
C ASP A 87 -5.56 -24.85 9.05
N ARG A 88 -4.41 -25.53 8.93
CA ARG A 88 -3.69 -26.10 10.08
C ARG A 88 -2.95 -25.05 10.90
N HIS A 89 -2.69 -23.87 10.32
CA HIS A 89 -2.04 -22.80 11.07
C HIS A 89 -3.03 -22.22 12.10
N PRO A 90 -2.63 -22.09 13.39
CA PRO A 90 -3.50 -21.48 14.39
C PRO A 90 -3.90 -20.07 13.93
N LYS A 91 -5.20 -19.84 13.79
CA LYS A 91 -5.77 -18.54 13.42
C LYS A 91 -5.99 -17.74 14.69
N LYS A 92 -5.66 -16.44 14.67
CA LYS A 92 -6.08 -15.54 15.75
C LYS A 92 -7.61 -15.48 15.70
N ASN A 93 -8.25 -15.76 16.82
CA ASN A 93 -9.67 -15.48 16.98
C ASN A 93 -9.82 -13.95 16.90
N LEU A 94 -10.49 -13.48 15.85
CA LEU A 94 -10.88 -12.07 15.65
C LEU A 94 -12.14 -11.77 16.45
#